data_AF-A6ML04-F1
#
_entry.id   AF-A6ML04-F1
#
_cell.length_a   1.000
_cell.length_b   1.000
_cell.length_c   1.000
_cell.angle_alpha   90.00
_cell.angle_beta   90.00
_cell.angle_gamma   90.00
#
_symmetry.space_group_name_H-M   'P 1'
#
loop_
_entity.id
_entity.type
_entity.pdbx_description
1 polymer ?
#
loop_
_entity_poly.entity_id
_entity_poly.type
_entity_poly.pdbx_seq_one_letter_code
_entity_poly.pdbx_strand_id
1 'polypeptide(L)'
;VDWGEVDYLIVDTPPGPSDEHLSVVQYLAAAHIDGAVIITTPQEVSLQDVRKEISFCRKVKLPIIGVVENMSGFLCPKCKKESQIFPPTTGGAELMCKDLEVPLLGRVPLDPLIGKNCDKGQSFLIDAPDSPATLAYRSIIQKIQEFCNLHQSEEENLISS
;
A
#
# COMPACT_ATOMS: atom_id res chain seq x y z
N VAL A 1 8.87 -1.85 23.94
CA VAL A 1 8.76 -0.47 23.43
C VAL A 1 7.36 -0.02 23.78
N ASP A 2 7.22 1.13 24.40
CA ASP A 2 5.92 1.75 24.67
C ASP A 2 5.72 2.86 23.64
N TRP A 3 4.69 2.72 22.81
CA TRP A 3 4.38 3.67 21.73
C TRP A 3 3.41 4.75 22.18
N GLY A 4 2.85 4.65 23.39
CA GLY A 4 1.81 5.55 23.88
C GLY A 4 0.50 5.44 23.08
N GLU A 5 -0.30 6.50 23.13
CA GLU A 5 -1.51 6.63 22.32
C GLU A 5 -1.12 7.13 20.91
N VAL A 6 -1.46 6.34 19.90
CA VAL A 6 -1.22 6.67 18.48
C VAL A 6 -2.48 6.37 17.68
N ASP A 7 -2.80 7.23 16.72
CA ASP A 7 -3.94 7.01 15.81
C ASP A 7 -3.65 5.89 14.81
N TYR A 8 -2.39 5.75 14.39
CA TYR A 8 -1.95 4.75 13.42
C TYR A 8 -0.57 4.20 13.80
N LEU A 9 -0.43 2.87 13.74
CA LEU A 9 0.86 2.17 13.82
C LEU A 9 1.14 1.50 12.48
N ILE A 10 2.16 2.00 11.76
CA ILE A 10 2.57 1.43 10.47
C ILE A 10 3.76 0.50 10.70
N VAL A 11 3.66 -0.74 10.24
CA VAL A 11 4.74 -1.74 10.31
C VAL A 11 5.25 -2.01 8.91
N ASP A 12 6.50 -1.62 8.65
CA ASP A 12 7.20 -1.94 7.41
C ASP A 12 7.81 -3.35 7.51
N THR A 13 7.21 -4.31 6.82
CA THR A 13 7.65 -5.71 6.83
C THR A 13 8.63 -5.97 5.69
N PRO A 14 9.62 -6.85 5.88
CA PRO A 14 10.49 -7.30 4.79
C PRO A 14 9.71 -7.88 3.61
N PRO A 15 10.31 -7.99 2.42
CA PRO A 15 9.57 -8.45 1.25
C PRO A 15 9.31 -9.97 1.26
N GLY A 16 8.11 -10.35 0.82
CA GLY A 16 7.71 -11.72 0.52
C GLY A 16 7.25 -12.52 1.75
N PRO A 17 6.44 -13.57 1.56
CA PRO A 17 5.79 -14.29 2.66
C PRO A 17 6.81 -15.10 3.47
N SER A 18 7.38 -14.45 4.49
CA SER A 18 8.40 -14.98 5.38
C SER A 18 7.84 -15.26 6.79
N ASP A 19 8.59 -15.99 7.60
CA ASP A 19 8.25 -16.24 9.01
C ASP A 19 8.14 -14.94 9.84
N GLU A 20 8.70 -13.84 9.35
CA GLU A 20 8.63 -12.53 9.98
C GLU A 20 7.22 -11.94 9.87
N HIS A 21 6.53 -12.10 8.73
CA HIS A 21 5.14 -11.68 8.60
C HIS A 21 4.24 -12.44 9.57
N LEU A 22 4.44 -13.75 9.69
CA LEU A 22 3.69 -14.56 10.64
C LEU A 22 3.96 -14.10 12.07
N SER A 23 5.21 -13.78 12.38
CA SER A 23 5.61 -13.27 13.69
C SER A 23 4.94 -11.93 13.99
N VAL A 24 4.94 -10.98 13.05
CA VAL A 24 4.27 -9.67 13.20
C VAL A 24 2.77 -9.87 13.45
N VAL A 25 2.11 -10.70 12.62
CA VAL A 25 0.67 -11.01 12.77
C VAL A 25 0.38 -11.63 14.14
N GLN A 26 1.24 -12.53 14.63
CA GLN A 26 1.08 -13.18 15.93
C GLN A 26 1.34 -12.22 17.10
N TYR A 27 2.42 -11.43 17.04
CA TYR A 27 2.79 -10.49 18.10
C TYR A 27 1.78 -9.35 18.24
N LEU A 28 1.17 -8.93 17.14
CA LEU A 28 0.17 -7.86 17.12
C LEU A 28 -1.27 -8.39 17.11
N ALA A 29 -1.48 -9.70 17.29
CA ALA A 29 -2.82 -10.30 17.28
C ALA A 29 -3.74 -9.68 18.35
N ALA A 30 -3.18 -9.34 19.52
CA ALA A 30 -3.93 -8.70 20.61
C ALA A 30 -4.26 -7.22 20.34
N ALA A 31 -3.57 -6.59 19.39
CA ALA A 31 -3.78 -5.20 19.00
C ALA A 31 -4.80 -5.05 17.85
N HIS A 32 -5.42 -6.15 17.40
CA HIS A 32 -6.43 -6.16 16.33
C HIS A 32 -5.96 -5.43 15.07
N ILE A 33 -5.06 -6.05 14.31
CA ILE A 33 -4.52 -5.46 13.08
C ILE A 33 -5.65 -5.19 12.08
N ASP A 34 -5.84 -3.91 11.71
CA ASP A 34 -6.86 -3.49 10.75
C ASP A 34 -6.69 -4.16 9.38
N GLY A 35 -5.45 -4.33 8.94
CA GLY A 35 -5.14 -5.08 7.73
C GLY A 35 -3.77 -4.76 7.12
N ALA A 36 -3.54 -5.33 5.94
CA ALA A 36 -2.32 -5.15 5.16
C ALA A 36 -2.56 -4.28 3.92
N VAL A 37 -1.60 -3.40 3.63
CA VAL A 37 -1.45 -2.72 2.34
C VAL A 37 -0.32 -3.40 1.60
N ILE A 38 -0.60 -3.95 0.41
CA ILE A 38 0.40 -4.69 -0.37
C ILE A 38 0.93 -3.80 -1.49
N ILE A 39 2.25 -3.65 -1.58
CA ILE A 39 2.90 -2.82 -2.59
C ILE A 39 3.41 -3.71 -3.74
N THR A 40 3.10 -3.34 -4.97
CA THR A 40 3.61 -3.99 -6.18
C THR A 40 4.20 -2.96 -7.13
N THR A 41 4.91 -3.43 -8.17
CA THR A 41 5.23 -2.64 -9.36
C THR A 41 4.63 -3.31 -10.62
N PRO A 42 4.55 -2.62 -11.79
CA PRO A 42 3.87 -3.16 -12.98
C PRO A 42 4.50 -4.42 -13.58
N GLN A 43 5.75 -4.74 -13.21
CA GLN A 43 6.48 -5.88 -13.75
C GLN A 43 5.90 -7.20 -13.23
N GLU A 44 5.80 -8.19 -14.12
CA GLU A 44 5.19 -9.49 -13.81
C GLU A 44 5.85 -10.21 -12.63
N VAL A 45 7.17 -10.06 -12.45
CA VAL A 45 7.88 -10.64 -11.31
C VAL A 45 7.34 -10.10 -9.96
N SER A 46 7.02 -8.81 -9.88
CA SER A 46 6.46 -8.21 -8.67
C SER A 46 5.03 -8.67 -8.44
N LEU A 47 4.22 -8.77 -9.51
CA LEU A 47 2.84 -9.28 -9.43
C LEU A 47 2.80 -10.74 -8.95
N GLN A 48 3.75 -11.58 -9.37
CA GLN A 48 3.84 -12.97 -8.93
C GLN A 48 4.10 -13.09 -7.43
N ASP A 49 4.90 -12.20 -6.85
CA ASP A 49 5.15 -12.20 -5.40
C ASP A 49 3.93 -11.67 -4.63
N VAL A 50 3.24 -10.64 -5.15
CA VAL A 50 1.98 -10.15 -4.56
C VAL A 50 0.88 -11.21 -4.55
N ARG A 51 0.80 -12.08 -5.58
CA ARG A 51 -0.15 -13.22 -5.57
C ARG A 51 0.09 -14.16 -4.38
N LYS A 52 1.35 -14.40 -4.03
CA LYS A 52 1.72 -15.22 -2.87
C LYS A 52 1.38 -14.50 -1.57
N GLU A 53 1.63 -13.19 -1.50
CA GLU A 53 1.35 -12.36 -0.33
C GLU A 53 -0.16 -12.28 -0.02
N ILE A 54 -1.00 -12.10 -1.05
CA ILE A 54 -2.47 -12.16 -0.90
C ILE A 54 -2.91 -13.53 -0.37
N SER A 55 -2.30 -14.61 -0.88
CA SER A 55 -2.58 -15.97 -0.42
C SER A 55 -2.17 -16.17 1.04
N PHE A 56 -1.03 -15.60 1.45
CA PHE A 56 -0.57 -15.60 2.84
C PHE A 56 -1.56 -14.87 3.74
N CYS A 57 -1.92 -13.62 3.42
CA CYS A 57 -2.86 -12.81 4.20
C CYS A 57 -4.18 -13.56 4.44
N ARG A 58 -4.73 -14.17 3.39
CA ARG A 58 -5.94 -15.01 3.49
C ARG A 58 -5.76 -16.20 4.41
N LYS A 59 -4.63 -16.90 4.32
CA LYS A 59 -4.34 -18.08 5.14
C LYS A 59 -4.25 -17.74 6.63
N VAL A 60 -3.68 -16.58 6.96
CA VAL A 60 -3.57 -16.11 8.36
C VAL A 60 -4.74 -15.25 8.80
N LYS A 61 -5.77 -15.08 7.94
CA LYS A 61 -6.96 -14.25 8.17
C LYS A 61 -6.63 -12.77 8.46
N LEU A 62 -5.53 -12.27 7.89
CA LEU A 62 -5.21 -10.85 7.93
C LEU A 62 -6.05 -10.12 6.87
N PRO A 63 -6.86 -9.10 7.23
CA PRO A 63 -7.60 -8.32 6.25
C PRO A 63 -6.66 -7.65 5.26
N ILE A 64 -7.09 -7.52 4.01
CA ILE A 64 -6.32 -6.84 2.97
C ILE A 64 -7.03 -5.52 2.69
N ILE A 65 -6.41 -4.41 3.11
CA ILE A 65 -6.91 -3.06 2.84
C ILE A 65 -6.90 -2.80 1.33
N GLY A 66 -5.82 -3.23 0.68
CA GLY A 66 -5.72 -3.27 -0.77
C GLY A 66 -4.29 -3.26 -1.28
N VAL A 67 -4.17 -3.13 -2.60
CA VAL A 67 -2.91 -3.13 -3.33
C VAL A 67 -2.60 -1.72 -3.84
N VAL A 68 -1.33 -1.33 -3.78
CA VAL A 68 -0.81 -0.10 -4.42
C VAL A 68 0.18 -0.50 -5.50
N GLU A 69 -0.03 -0.04 -6.73
CA GLU A 69 0.92 -0.20 -7.83
C GLU A 69 1.88 1.00 -7.85
N ASN A 70 3.08 0.82 -7.30
CA ASN A 70 4.13 1.83 -7.30
C ASN A 70 4.90 1.81 -8.63
N MET A 71 5.59 2.91 -8.94
CA MET A 71 6.39 3.08 -10.16
C MET A 71 5.58 2.92 -11.46
N SER A 72 4.31 3.32 -11.44
CA SER A 72 3.37 3.20 -12.57
C SER A 72 3.54 4.36 -13.56
N GLY A 73 4.34 4.14 -14.60
CA GLY A 73 4.63 5.18 -15.59
C GLY A 73 5.50 6.32 -15.04
N PHE A 74 5.78 7.30 -15.90
CA PHE A 74 6.67 8.41 -15.62
C PHE A 74 6.17 9.66 -16.33
N LEU A 75 5.96 10.75 -15.58
CA LEU A 75 5.62 12.05 -16.16
C LEU A 75 6.91 12.83 -16.41
N CYS A 76 7.24 13.06 -17.67
CA CYS A 76 8.43 13.84 -18.00
C CYS A 76 8.29 15.29 -17.48
N PRO A 77 9.21 15.77 -16.61
CA PRO A 77 9.08 17.10 -16.02
C PRO A 77 9.20 18.23 -17.05
N LYS A 78 9.87 17.96 -18.19
CA LYS A 78 10.09 18.93 -19.28
C LYS A 78 8.91 19.03 -20.25
N CYS A 79 8.45 17.89 -20.79
CA CYS A 79 7.43 17.89 -21.85
C CYS A 79 6.03 17.49 -21.38
N LYS A 80 5.85 17.12 -20.11
CA LYS A 80 4.58 16.67 -19.50
C LYS A 80 3.94 15.47 -20.20
N LYS A 81 4.69 14.77 -21.07
CA LYS A 81 4.25 13.51 -21.65
C LYS A 81 4.45 12.40 -20.64
N GLU A 82 3.41 11.59 -20.46
CA GLU A 82 3.49 10.36 -19.69
C GLU A 82 4.13 9.27 -20.54
N SER A 83 5.01 8.48 -19.93
CA SER A 83 5.63 7.32 -20.54
C SER A 83 5.46 6.11 -19.65
N GLN A 84 4.95 5.03 -20.23
CA GLN A 84 4.86 3.74 -19.57
C GLN A 84 6.24 3.08 -19.65
N ILE A 85 7.06 3.28 -18.61
CA ILE A 85 8.41 2.72 -18.53
C ILE A 85 8.37 1.19 -18.46
N PHE A 86 7.36 0.67 -17.76
CA PHE A 86 7.13 -0.76 -17.59
C PHE A 86 5.72 -1.10 -18.06
N PRO A 87 5.51 -1.31 -19.37
CA PRO A 87 4.19 -1.63 -19.88
C PRO A 87 3.72 -2.99 -19.33
N PRO A 88 2.51 -3.10 -18.78
CA PRO A 88 1.99 -4.36 -18.30
C PRO A 88 1.74 -5.31 -19.47
N THR A 89 2.12 -6.58 -19.32
CA THR A 89 1.91 -7.63 -20.33
C THR A 89 0.67 -8.47 -20.09
N THR A 90 0.13 -8.43 -18.87
CA THR A 90 -0.96 -9.28 -18.36
C THR A 90 -2.10 -8.48 -17.74
N GLY A 91 -2.21 -7.18 -18.06
CA GLY A 91 -3.20 -6.28 -17.44
C GLY A 91 -2.77 -5.67 -16.11
N GLY A 92 -1.57 -6.00 -15.61
CA GLY A 92 -0.94 -5.33 -14.47
C GLY A 92 -1.65 -5.58 -13.13
N ALA A 93 -1.45 -4.69 -12.17
CA ALA A 93 -2.09 -4.81 -10.86
C ALA A 93 -3.62 -4.76 -10.94
N GLU A 94 -4.20 -4.07 -11.92
CA GLU A 94 -5.65 -3.95 -12.06
C GLU A 94 -6.33 -5.27 -12.40
N LEU A 95 -5.81 -6.02 -13.38
CA LEU A 95 -6.35 -7.35 -13.67
C LEU A 95 -6.11 -8.31 -12.50
N MET A 96 -4.91 -8.29 -11.91
CA MET A 96 -4.60 -9.11 -10.75
C MET A 96 -5.55 -8.85 -9.57
N CYS A 97 -5.79 -7.58 -9.24
CA CYS A 97 -6.69 -7.19 -8.15
C CYS A 97 -8.12 -7.63 -8.41
N LYS A 98 -8.59 -7.49 -9.66
CA LYS A 98 -9.91 -7.98 -10.07
C LYS A 98 -10.02 -9.50 -9.95
N ASP A 99 -9.06 -10.25 -10.48
CA ASP A 99 -9.08 -11.72 -10.47
C ASP A 99 -8.98 -12.29 -9.06
N LEU A 100 -8.27 -11.59 -8.17
CA LEU A 100 -8.11 -11.98 -6.78
C LEU A 100 -9.11 -11.32 -5.86
N GLU A 101 -10.07 -10.54 -6.35
CA GLU A 101 -11.09 -9.88 -5.53
C GLU A 101 -10.50 -9.06 -4.37
N VAL A 102 -9.45 -8.28 -4.65
CA VAL A 102 -8.84 -7.33 -3.70
C VAL A 102 -8.90 -5.90 -4.23
N PRO A 103 -9.03 -4.87 -3.38
CA PRO A 103 -9.08 -3.49 -3.84
C PRO A 103 -7.75 -3.01 -4.42
N LEU A 104 -7.77 -2.32 -5.56
CA LEU A 104 -6.65 -1.50 -6.02
C LEU A 104 -6.81 -0.08 -5.44
N LEU A 105 -5.96 0.28 -4.48
CA LEU A 105 -6.03 1.58 -3.80
C LEU A 105 -5.57 2.73 -4.70
N GLY A 106 -4.59 2.48 -5.56
CA GLY A 106 -4.13 3.48 -6.50
C GLY A 106 -2.81 3.09 -7.17
N ARG A 107 -2.35 4.01 -8.01
CA ARG A 107 -1.09 3.89 -8.74
C ARG A 107 -0.21 5.11 -8.48
N VAL A 108 1.06 4.90 -8.16
CA VAL A 108 2.01 5.99 -7.89
C VAL A 108 3.04 6.05 -9.02
N PRO A 109 3.11 7.16 -9.78
CA PRO A 109 4.07 7.27 -10.88
C PRO A 109 5.51 7.42 -10.37
N LEU A 110 6.47 7.09 -11.23
CA LEU A 110 7.88 7.41 -11.00
C LEU A 110 8.06 8.93 -10.93
N ASP A 111 8.53 9.41 -9.78
CA ASP A 111 8.94 10.79 -9.59
C ASP A 111 10.37 10.83 -9.00
N PRO A 112 11.37 11.33 -9.76
CA PRO A 112 12.76 11.42 -9.30
C PRO A 112 12.94 12.27 -8.04
N LEU A 113 11.99 13.17 -7.73
CA LEU A 113 12.03 13.98 -6.52
C LEU A 113 11.75 13.16 -5.26
N ILE A 114 11.04 12.03 -5.34
CA ILE A 114 10.79 11.14 -4.20
C ILE A 114 12.13 10.65 -3.65
N GLY A 115 12.93 9.97 -4.49
CA GLY A 115 14.23 9.44 -4.07
C GLY A 115 15.18 10.54 -3.59
N LYS A 116 15.24 11.66 -4.33
CA LYS A 116 16.07 12.82 -3.95
C LYS A 116 15.70 13.40 -2.58
N ASN A 117 14.42 13.47 -2.23
CA ASN A 117 13.98 13.99 -0.94
C ASN A 117 14.20 12.96 0.17
N CYS A 118 13.97 11.67 -0.10
CA CYS A 118 14.31 10.60 0.84
C CYS A 118 15.81 10.60 1.20
N ASP A 119 16.71 10.72 0.21
CA ASP A 119 18.17 10.78 0.43
C ASP A 119 18.59 11.98 1.31
N LYS A 120 17.77 13.03 1.36
CA LYS A 120 18.01 14.24 2.15
C LYS A 120 17.27 14.27 3.47
N GLY A 121 16.44 13.28 3.77
CA GLY A 121 15.53 13.30 4.92
C GLY A 121 14.46 14.39 4.83
N GLN A 122 14.05 14.77 3.62
CA GLN A 122 13.03 15.78 3.36
C GLN A 122 11.69 15.14 2.98
N SER A 123 10.59 15.82 3.31
CA SER A 123 9.25 15.33 2.99
C SER A 123 8.85 15.69 1.57
N PHE A 124 8.74 14.69 0.71
CA PHE A 124 8.24 14.86 -0.66
C PHE A 124 6.83 15.46 -0.73
N LEU A 125 5.95 15.09 0.20
CA LEU A 125 4.57 15.59 0.23
C LEU A 125 4.48 17.10 0.54
N ILE A 126 5.49 17.66 1.20
CA ILE A 126 5.61 19.10 1.51
C ILE A 126 6.31 19.83 0.36
N ASP A 127 7.41 19.27 -0.16
CA ASP A 127 8.23 19.92 -1.18
C ASP A 127 7.60 19.91 -2.57
N ALA A 128 6.71 18.95 -2.85
CA ALA A 128 6.04 18.80 -4.13
C ALA A 128 4.53 18.53 -3.96
N PRO A 129 3.76 19.48 -3.38
CA PRO A 129 2.37 19.25 -2.94
C PRO A 129 1.41 18.96 -4.10
N ASP A 130 1.68 19.53 -5.28
CA ASP A 130 0.83 19.41 -6.47
C ASP A 130 1.37 18.40 -7.49
N SER A 131 2.38 17.61 -7.12
CA SER A 131 2.91 16.58 -8.02
C SER A 131 1.90 15.46 -8.23
N PRO A 132 1.88 14.79 -9.40
CA PRO A 132 1.01 13.64 -9.62
C PRO A 132 1.20 12.53 -8.59
N ALA A 133 2.43 12.31 -8.12
CA ALA A 133 2.70 11.32 -7.09
C ALA A 133 2.15 11.74 -5.72
N THR A 134 2.26 13.02 -5.34
CA THR A 134 1.64 13.52 -4.09
C THR A 134 0.12 13.39 -4.13
N LEU A 135 -0.52 13.72 -5.25
CA LEU A 135 -1.95 13.54 -5.42
C LEU A 135 -2.35 12.07 -5.32
N ALA A 136 -1.58 11.16 -5.92
CA ALA A 136 -1.78 9.72 -5.80
C ALA A 136 -1.64 9.23 -4.35
N TYR A 137 -0.59 9.65 -3.63
CA TYR A 137 -0.41 9.33 -2.22
C TYR A 137 -1.59 9.79 -1.37
N ARG A 138 -2.03 11.05 -1.53
CA ARG A 138 -3.18 11.58 -0.77
C ARG A 138 -4.45 10.77 -1.01
N SER A 139 -4.72 10.40 -2.27
CA SER A 139 -5.88 9.56 -2.61
C SER A 139 -5.79 8.16 -1.99
N ILE A 140 -4.60 7.54 -2.00
CA ILE A 140 -4.38 6.22 -1.37
C ILE A 140 -4.55 6.31 0.15
N ILE A 141 -3.94 7.32 0.78
CA ILE A 141 -4.05 7.55 2.23
C ILE A 141 -5.51 7.72 2.62
N GLN A 142 -6.28 8.53 1.88
CA GLN A 142 -7.70 8.72 2.15
C GLN A 142 -8.48 7.40 2.14
N LYS A 143 -8.25 6.54 1.14
CA LYS A 143 -8.91 5.22 1.07
C LYS A 143 -8.52 4.30 2.22
N ILE A 144 -7.26 4.34 2.66
CA ILE A 144 -6.80 3.57 3.83
C ILE A 144 -7.51 4.08 5.10
N GLN A 145 -7.59 5.40 5.27
CA GLN A 145 -8.28 6.02 6.41
C GLN A 145 -9.77 5.65 6.44
N GLU A 146 -10.44 5.71 5.29
CA GLU A 146 -11.84 5.29 5.14
C GLU A 146 -12.04 3.82 5.55
N PHE A 147 -11.13 2.94 5.13
CA PHE A 147 -11.16 1.52 5.52
C PHE A 147 -11.02 1.33 7.04
N CYS A 148 -9.99 1.94 7.66
CA CYS A 148 -9.74 1.82 9.10
C CYS A 148 -10.89 2.39 9.94
N ASN A 149 -11.46 3.53 9.54
CA ASN A 149 -12.54 4.18 10.28
C ASN A 149 -13.84 3.35 10.27
N LEU A 150 -14.13 2.66 9.16
CA LEU A 150 -15.30 1.77 9.08
C LEU A 150 -15.17 0.60 10.05
N HIS A 151 -13.97 0.00 10.13
CA HIS A 151 -13.72 -1.15 11.00
C HIS A 151 -13.80 -0.81 12.49
N GLN A 152 -13.33 0.38 12.92
CA GLN A 152 -13.53 0.84 14.31
C GLN A 152 -15.02 0.95 14.68
N SER A 153 -15.84 1.45 13.77
CA SER A 153 -17.28 1.60 14.03
C SER A 153 -18.03 0.28 14.15
N GLU A 154 -17.59 -0.77 13.46
CA GLU A 154 -18.18 -2.12 13.56
C GLU A 154 -17.82 -2.79 14.88
N GLU A 155 -16.56 -2.68 15.34
CA GLU A 155 -16.14 -3.22 16.63
C GLU A 155 -16.83 -2.53 17.82
N GLU A 156 -16.99 -1.21 17.80
CA GLU A 156 -17.72 -0.47 18.85
C GLU A 156 -19.20 -0.87 18.94
N ASN A 157 -19.84 -1.17 17.81
CA ASN A 157 -21.22 -1.63 17.77
C ASN A 157 -21.39 -3.07 18.30
N LEU A 158 -20.39 -3.95 18.12
CA LEU A 158 -20.41 -5.30 18.70
C LEU A 158 -20.19 -5.31 20.22
N ILE A 159 -19.41 -4.36 20.77
CA ILE A 159 -19.13 -4.28 22.21
C ILE A 159 -20.28 -3.61 22.98
N SER A 160 -21.10 -2.79 22.30
CA SER A 160 -22.26 -2.09 22.88
C SER A 160 -23.58 -2.85 22.76
N SER A 161 -23.58 -4.05 22.15
CA SER A 161 -24.73 -4.97 21.99
C SER A 161 -24.72 -6.09 23.02
#